data_AF-A0AAX3LHA9-F1
#
_entry.id   AF-A0AAX3LHA9-F1
#
_cell.length_a   1.000
_cell.length_b   1.000
_cell.length_c   1.000
_cell.angle_alpha   90.00
_cell.angle_beta   90.00
_cell.angle_gamma   90.00
#
_symmetry.space_group_name_H-M   'P 1'
#
loop_
_entity.id
_entity.type
_entity.pdbx_description
1 polymer ?
#
loop_
_entity_poly.entity_id
_entity_poly.type
_entity_poly.pdbx_seq_one_letter_code
_entity_poly.pdbx_strand_id
1 'polypeptide(L)'
;MDRRDILDYVECINNGKWYEPPVNFSGLAKSLRAAVHHSSPIYVKRNILTSTFIPHPLLSRQDFSRLVLDYLVFANGYLEKRMSVTGQLFKLETSPAKYTRRGVEDGVYWYVSDYTHPHQFAPGSVCHLLEPDINQELYGMPEYLSALNSAWLNESATLFRRKYYQNGAHAGYIMYVTDAAQSSSDVEALRSAMRDSKGLGNFKNLFFYAPNGKPDGIKIVPLSEVATKDDFFNIKKVSAADLLDAHRVPFQLMGGKPENIGSMGDIEKVARVFVRNELTPLQERFKEINDWLGMEVIRFKDYGIDSE
;
A
#
# COMPACT_ATOMS: atom_id res chain seq x y z
N MET A 1 -10.27 10.26 3.75
CA MET A 1 -9.42 10.36 2.54
C MET A 1 -10.31 9.91 1.41
N ASP A 2 -10.77 10.87 0.62
CA ASP A 2 -11.66 10.57 -0.50
C ASP A 2 -10.84 9.98 -1.66
N ARG A 3 -11.49 9.12 -2.44
CA ARG A 3 -10.91 8.25 -3.48
C ARG A 3 -10.42 9.03 -4.70
N ARG A 4 -10.68 10.35 -4.74
CA ARG A 4 -10.37 11.28 -5.83
C ARG A 4 -9.04 12.03 -5.62
N ASP A 5 -8.69 12.37 -4.38
CA ASP A 5 -7.52 13.20 -4.08
C ASP A 5 -6.15 12.54 -4.37
N ILE A 6 -6.09 11.22 -4.55
CA ILE A 6 -4.83 10.50 -4.86
C ILE A 6 -4.54 10.47 -6.37
N LEU A 7 -5.56 10.67 -7.21
CA LEU A 7 -5.46 10.54 -8.68
C LEU A 7 -5.62 11.86 -9.43
N ASP A 8 -5.97 12.94 -8.75
CA ASP A 8 -5.95 14.28 -9.33
C ASP A 8 -4.48 14.72 -9.46
N TYR A 9 -3.91 14.47 -10.64
CA TYR A 9 -2.68 15.08 -11.11
C TYR A 9 -2.87 16.60 -11.17
N VAL A 10 -2.68 17.25 -10.04
CA VAL A 10 -2.42 18.69 -10.00
C VAL A 10 -0.92 18.85 -10.17
N GLU A 11 -0.49 19.80 -11.00
CA GLU A 11 0.92 20.20 -11.09
C GLU A 11 1.57 20.24 -9.70
N CYS A 12 2.85 19.84 -9.58
CA CYS A 12 3.52 19.88 -8.28
C CYS A 12 3.54 21.33 -7.77
N ILE A 13 2.69 21.64 -6.80
CA ILE A 13 2.55 22.98 -6.24
C ILE A 13 3.79 23.27 -5.40
N ASN A 14 4.40 24.44 -5.58
CA ASN A 14 5.46 24.90 -4.71
C ASN A 14 4.92 25.77 -3.57
N ASN A 15 5.59 25.72 -2.42
CA ASN A 15 5.31 26.58 -1.28
C ASN A 15 6.40 27.65 -1.04
N GLY A 16 7.19 27.96 -2.09
CA GLY A 16 8.39 28.80 -2.03
C GLY A 16 9.66 28.12 -1.50
N LYS A 17 9.58 26.95 -0.84
CA LYS A 17 10.75 26.20 -0.36
C LYS A 17 10.93 24.87 -1.09
N TRP A 18 9.85 24.12 -1.28
CA TRP A 18 9.84 22.83 -1.97
C TRP A 18 8.56 22.65 -2.78
N TYR A 19 8.61 21.65 -3.66
CA TYR A 19 7.45 21.13 -4.39
C TYR A 19 6.74 20.07 -3.56
N GLU A 20 5.41 20.14 -3.48
CA GLU A 20 4.63 19.04 -2.92
C GLU A 20 4.55 17.88 -3.93
N PRO A 21 4.56 16.61 -3.46
CA PRO A 21 4.47 15.47 -4.36
C PRO A 21 3.14 15.46 -5.11
N PRO A 22 3.11 14.94 -6.35
CA PRO A 22 1.91 14.95 -7.18
C PRO A 22 0.79 14.06 -6.64
N VAL A 23 1.12 13.12 -5.75
CA VAL A 23 0.15 12.27 -5.05
C VAL A 23 0.47 12.21 -3.56
N ASN A 24 -0.54 11.90 -2.74
CA ASN A 24 -0.36 11.83 -1.30
C ASN A 24 0.52 10.64 -0.87
N PHE A 25 1.81 10.88 -0.59
CA PHE A 25 2.74 9.86 -0.12
C PHE A 25 2.31 9.21 1.20
N SER A 26 1.61 9.91 2.08
CA SER A 26 1.06 9.28 3.29
C SER A 26 -0.08 8.30 2.96
N GLY A 27 -0.86 8.58 1.92
CA GLY A 27 -1.87 7.68 1.36
C GLY A 27 -1.23 6.43 0.74
N LEU A 28 -0.17 6.59 -0.07
CA LEU A 28 0.59 5.47 -0.64
C LEU A 28 1.20 4.57 0.45
N ALA A 29 1.83 5.17 1.46
CA ALA A 29 2.43 4.43 2.57
C ALA A 29 1.41 3.58 3.35
N LYS A 30 0.17 4.07 3.51
CA LYS A 30 -0.93 3.31 4.11
C LYS A 30 -1.42 2.21 3.16
N SER A 31 -1.54 2.54 1.88
CA SER A 31 -2.04 1.62 0.83
C SER A 31 -1.16 0.41 0.64
N LEU A 32 0.15 0.51 0.92
CA LEU A 32 1.07 -0.64 0.91
C LEU A 32 0.51 -1.85 1.69
N ARG A 33 -0.18 -1.61 2.81
CA ARG A 33 -0.72 -2.66 3.68
C ARG A 33 -2.19 -3.01 3.44
N ALA A 34 -2.83 -2.41 2.44
CA ALA A 34 -4.24 -2.62 2.14
C ALA A 34 -4.52 -4.06 1.67
N ALA A 35 -3.61 -4.64 0.89
CA ALA A 35 -3.76 -5.99 0.35
C ALA A 35 -2.44 -6.79 0.40
N VAL A 36 -2.56 -8.10 0.63
CA VAL A 36 -1.41 -9.03 0.65
C VAL A 36 -0.75 -9.12 -0.72
N HIS A 37 -1.55 -9.21 -1.79
CA HIS A 37 -1.08 -9.22 -3.18
C HIS A 37 -0.53 -7.87 -3.65
N HIS A 38 -0.58 -6.84 -2.80
CA HIS A 38 0.07 -5.56 -3.05
C HIS A 38 1.41 -5.45 -2.31
N SER A 39 1.44 -5.77 -1.01
CA SER A 39 2.66 -5.69 -0.20
C SER A 39 3.67 -6.80 -0.48
N SER A 40 3.21 -8.04 -0.66
CA SER A 40 4.07 -9.21 -0.81
C SER A 40 5.00 -9.11 -2.04
N PRO A 41 4.52 -8.74 -3.25
CA PRO A 41 5.40 -8.51 -4.41
C PRO A 41 6.54 -7.53 -4.15
N ILE A 42 6.24 -6.39 -3.51
CA ILE A 42 7.22 -5.35 -3.18
C ILE A 42 8.30 -5.89 -2.25
N TYR A 43 7.91 -6.65 -1.22
CA TYR A 43 8.87 -7.25 -0.30
C TYR A 43 9.72 -8.34 -0.94
N VAL A 44 9.15 -9.15 -1.83
CA VAL A 44 9.91 -10.17 -2.59
C VAL A 44 10.94 -9.49 -3.50
N LYS A 45 10.54 -8.49 -4.30
CA LYS A 45 11.45 -7.69 -5.14
C LYS A 45 12.59 -7.10 -4.30
N ARG A 46 12.26 -6.44 -3.19
CA ARG A 46 13.25 -5.88 -2.25
C ARG A 46 14.21 -6.96 -1.72
N ASN A 47 13.70 -8.11 -1.30
CA ASN A 47 14.52 -9.16 -0.72
C ASN A 47 15.52 -9.74 -1.73
N ILE A 48 15.10 -9.96 -2.98
CA ILE A 48 16.00 -10.50 -4.03
C ILE A 48 17.05 -9.45 -4.45
N LEU A 49 16.65 -8.17 -4.58
CA LEU A 49 17.61 -7.08 -4.82
C LEU A 49 18.61 -6.96 -3.65
N THR A 50 18.10 -7.04 -2.42
CA THR A 50 18.93 -6.95 -1.23
C THR A 50 19.82 -8.18 -1.08
N SER A 51 19.44 -9.39 -1.52
CA SER A 51 20.28 -10.59 -1.43
C SER A 51 21.42 -10.57 -2.45
N THR A 52 21.17 -10.05 -3.64
CA THR A 52 22.18 -9.89 -4.70
C THR A 52 23.12 -8.72 -4.45
N PHE A 53 22.72 -7.71 -3.67
CA PHE A 53 23.58 -6.57 -3.31
C PHE A 53 24.86 -6.99 -2.56
N ILE A 54 26.00 -6.40 -2.96
CA ILE A 54 27.29 -6.56 -2.31
C ILE A 54 27.51 -5.35 -1.39
N PRO A 55 27.51 -5.53 -0.04
CA PRO A 55 27.66 -4.42 0.89
C PRO A 55 28.97 -3.66 0.70
N HIS A 56 28.90 -2.35 0.90
CA HIS A 56 30.04 -1.44 0.79
C HIS A 56 30.26 -0.73 2.14
N PRO A 57 31.50 -0.39 2.56
CA PRO A 57 31.75 0.33 3.80
C PRO A 57 30.93 1.62 3.97
N LEU A 58 30.64 2.31 2.86
CA LEU A 58 29.83 3.53 2.85
C LEU A 58 28.32 3.29 2.84
N LEU A 59 27.86 2.13 2.35
CA LEU A 59 26.44 1.83 2.18
C LEU A 59 26.12 0.43 2.73
N SER A 60 25.44 0.43 3.87
CA SER A 60 25.03 -0.80 4.54
C SER A 60 23.93 -1.52 3.75
N ARG A 61 23.84 -2.85 3.89
CA ARG A 61 22.74 -3.64 3.33
C ARG A 61 21.37 -3.15 3.82
N GLN A 62 21.30 -2.69 5.08
CA GLN A 62 20.08 -2.18 5.67
C GLN A 62 19.63 -0.86 5.01
N ASP A 63 20.57 0.07 4.79
CA ASP A 63 20.28 1.34 4.13
C ASP A 63 19.91 1.09 2.66
N PHE A 64 20.65 0.23 1.95
CA PHE A 64 20.25 -0.19 0.60
C PHE A 64 18.85 -0.81 0.56
N SER A 65 18.49 -1.66 1.53
CA SER A 65 17.15 -2.26 1.60
C SER A 65 16.04 -1.21 1.83
N ARG A 66 16.33 -0.14 2.60
CA ARG A 66 15.42 1.00 2.76
C ARG A 66 15.24 1.75 1.44
N LEU A 67 16.35 2.03 0.74
CA LEU A 67 16.34 2.73 -0.54
C LEU A 67 15.49 1.98 -1.57
N VAL A 68 15.68 0.66 -1.67
CA VAL A 68 14.90 -0.19 -2.57
C VAL A 68 13.43 -0.18 -2.21
N LEU A 69 13.09 -0.27 -0.92
CA LEU A 69 11.69 -0.25 -0.48
C LEU A 69 11.02 1.09 -0.82
N ASP A 70 11.71 2.20 -0.57
CA ASP A 70 11.20 3.54 -0.85
C ASP A 70 10.99 3.74 -2.36
N TYR A 71 11.96 3.33 -3.18
CA TYR A 71 11.81 3.37 -4.64
C TYR A 71 10.63 2.52 -5.10
N LEU A 72 10.46 1.29 -4.61
CA LEU A 72 9.36 0.43 -5.03
C LEU A 72 7.98 0.93 -4.58
N VAL A 73 7.88 1.68 -3.48
CA VAL A 73 6.59 2.18 -2.93
C VAL A 73 6.26 3.57 -3.45
N PHE A 74 7.25 4.44 -3.63
CA PHE A 74 7.02 5.83 -3.99
C PHE A 74 7.49 6.15 -5.40
N ALA A 75 8.20 5.25 -6.09
CA ALA A 75 8.99 5.55 -7.29
C ALA A 75 10.03 6.65 -7.07
N ASN A 76 10.41 6.87 -5.81
CA ASN A 76 11.37 7.87 -5.39
C ASN A 76 12.28 7.26 -4.34
N GLY A 77 13.59 7.30 -4.56
CA GLY A 77 14.62 6.89 -3.62
C GLY A 77 15.60 8.04 -3.37
N TYR A 78 15.87 8.35 -2.11
CA TYR A 78 16.77 9.43 -1.73
C TYR A 78 17.98 8.90 -0.96
N LEU A 79 19.18 9.21 -1.44
CA LEU A 79 20.43 8.82 -0.80
C LEU A 79 21.30 10.05 -0.49
N GLU A 80 21.58 10.29 0.78
CA GLU A 80 22.34 11.43 1.26
C GLU A 80 23.82 11.07 1.46
N LYS A 81 24.71 11.93 0.95
CA LYS A 81 26.14 11.99 1.30
C LYS A 81 26.30 12.63 2.67
N ARG A 82 26.69 11.84 3.68
CA ARG A 82 27.12 12.35 4.98
C ARG A 82 28.62 12.59 4.96
N MET A 83 29.01 13.84 5.11
CA MET A 83 30.41 14.26 5.11
C MET A 83 30.95 14.33 6.54
N SER A 84 32.22 13.97 6.73
CA SER A 84 32.94 14.22 7.99
C SER A 84 33.22 15.72 8.16
N VAL A 85 33.65 16.11 9.36
CA VAL A 85 34.14 17.48 9.63
C VAL A 85 35.34 17.86 8.74
N THR A 86 36.11 16.86 8.30
CA THR A 86 37.26 17.03 7.39
C THR A 86 36.87 17.06 5.90
N GLY A 87 35.58 16.98 5.57
CA GLY A 87 35.10 17.04 4.19
C GLY A 87 35.23 15.72 3.41
N GLN A 88 35.48 14.60 4.09
CA GLN A 88 35.51 13.28 3.47
C GLN A 88 34.13 12.62 3.52
N LEU A 89 33.76 11.86 2.48
CA LEU A 89 32.52 11.07 2.49
C LEU A 89 32.63 9.98 3.57
N PHE A 90 31.81 10.10 4.61
CA PHE A 90 31.82 9.20 5.76
C PHE A 90 30.82 8.06 5.59
N LYS A 91 29.61 8.38 5.13
CA LYS A 91 28.52 7.40 5.00
C LYS A 91 27.50 7.85 3.96
N LEU A 92 26.84 6.89 3.32
CA LEU A 92 25.62 7.09 2.55
C LEU A 92 24.41 6.65 3.38
N GLU A 93 23.44 7.54 3.50
CA GLU A 93 22.25 7.32 4.32
C GLU A 93 20.98 7.52 3.51
N THR A 94 20.07 6.56 3.56
CA THR A 94 18.79 6.66 2.87
C THR A 94 17.86 7.58 3.66
N SER A 95 17.37 8.62 2.98
CA SER A 95 16.37 9.51 3.55
C SER A 95 14.95 9.01 3.20
N PRO A 96 14.06 8.81 4.18
CA PRO A 96 12.71 8.29 3.92
C PRO A 96 11.92 9.11 2.89
N ALA A 97 11.61 8.49 1.74
CA ALA A 97 10.97 9.17 0.61
C ALA A 97 9.61 9.78 0.95
N LYS A 98 8.87 9.20 1.91
CA LYS A 98 7.62 9.76 2.43
C LYS A 98 7.77 11.21 2.92
N TYR A 99 8.91 11.54 3.52
CA TYR A 99 9.15 12.83 4.18
C TYR A 99 10.11 13.73 3.40
N THR A 100 10.86 13.20 2.43
CA THR A 100 11.76 14.01 1.62
C THR A 100 10.99 14.78 0.55
N ARG A 101 11.38 16.04 0.31
CA ARG A 101 10.81 16.94 -0.68
C ARG A 101 11.89 17.54 -1.56
N ARG A 102 11.62 17.68 -2.85
CA ARG A 102 12.49 18.37 -3.80
C ARG A 102 12.34 19.87 -3.61
N GLY A 103 13.44 20.56 -3.35
CA GLY A 103 13.48 22.01 -3.23
C GLY A 103 13.06 22.70 -4.52
N VAL A 104 12.64 23.96 -4.42
CA VAL A 104 12.41 24.81 -5.60
C VAL A 104 13.73 25.10 -6.32
N GLU A 105 14.81 25.27 -5.54
CA GLU A 105 16.16 25.39 -6.04
C GLU A 105 16.73 24.01 -6.42
N ASP A 106 17.42 23.96 -7.55
CA ASP A 106 18.01 22.72 -8.04
C ASP A 106 19.09 22.19 -7.09
N GLY A 107 19.13 20.86 -6.92
CA GLY A 107 20.02 20.20 -5.98
C GLY A 107 19.72 20.42 -4.49
N VAL A 108 18.67 21.16 -4.14
CA VAL A 108 18.22 21.35 -2.75
C VAL A 108 17.10 20.38 -2.42
N TYR A 109 17.15 19.79 -1.24
CA TYR A 109 16.11 18.91 -0.73
C TYR A 109 15.75 19.27 0.71
N TRP A 110 14.56 18.86 1.13
CA TRP A 110 14.05 19.09 2.47
C TRP A 110 13.55 17.79 3.09
N TYR A 111 13.80 17.61 4.37
CA TYR A 111 13.20 16.56 5.18
C TYR A 111 12.05 17.15 6.01
N VAL A 112 10.84 16.68 5.76
CA VAL A 112 9.60 17.20 6.33
C VAL A 112 8.86 16.07 7.03
N SER A 113 9.35 15.66 8.20
CA SER A 113 8.61 14.76 9.10
C SER A 113 7.47 15.46 9.84
N ASP A 114 7.64 16.77 10.02
CA ASP A 114 6.78 17.70 10.74
C ASP A 114 6.84 19.04 9.98
N TYR A 115 5.70 19.64 9.66
CA TYR A 115 5.63 20.91 8.94
C TYR A 115 6.20 22.11 9.71
N THR A 116 6.35 21.99 11.02
CA THR A 116 6.83 23.09 11.89
C THR A 116 8.35 23.23 11.88
N HIS A 117 9.10 22.14 11.69
CA HIS A 117 10.56 22.15 11.69
C HIS A 117 11.14 21.40 10.48
N PRO A 118 10.97 21.90 9.25
CA PRO A 118 11.57 21.28 8.08
C PRO A 118 13.10 21.44 8.12
N HIS A 119 13.82 20.35 7.83
CA HIS A 119 15.28 20.34 7.76
C HIS A 119 15.75 20.42 6.31
N GLN A 120 16.54 21.43 5.97
CA GLN A 120 17.16 21.53 4.64
C GLN A 120 18.41 20.65 4.58
N PHE A 121 18.52 19.80 3.56
CA PHE A 121 19.76 19.08 3.28
C PHE A 121 20.80 20.04 2.68
N ALA A 122 22.09 19.72 2.86
CA ALA A 122 23.15 20.46 2.20
C ALA A 122 22.96 20.40 0.67
N PRO A 123 23.06 21.52 -0.07
CA PRO A 123 22.89 21.52 -1.52
C PRO A 123 23.83 20.51 -2.20
N GLY A 124 23.27 19.71 -3.12
CA GLY A 124 24.01 18.68 -3.84
C GLY A 124 24.40 17.45 -3.02
N SER A 125 23.97 17.33 -1.75
CA SER A 125 24.28 16.16 -0.91
C SER A 125 23.33 14.99 -1.11
N VAL A 126 22.16 15.19 -1.73
CA VAL A 126 21.14 14.16 -1.91
C VAL A 126 21.04 13.74 -3.37
N CYS A 127 21.17 12.44 -3.61
CA CYS A 127 20.78 11.81 -4.87
C CYS A 127 19.29 11.51 -4.83
N HIS A 128 18.56 11.90 -5.87
CA HIS A 128 17.16 11.56 -6.06
C HIS A 128 17.04 10.63 -7.26
N LEU A 129 16.93 9.33 -6.97
CA LEU A 129 16.61 8.31 -7.96
C LEU A 129 15.10 8.24 -8.11
N LEU A 130 14.59 8.40 -9.33
CA LEU A 130 13.15 8.42 -9.59
C LEU A 130 12.77 7.62 -10.84
N GLU A 131 11.59 7.00 -10.81
CA GLU A 131 11.01 6.42 -12.03
C GLU A 131 10.37 7.53 -12.86
N PRO A 132 10.66 7.65 -14.16
CA PRO A 132 10.08 8.70 -14.98
C PRO A 132 8.55 8.69 -14.97
N ASP A 133 7.95 9.88 -14.92
CA ASP A 133 6.51 10.09 -15.04
C ASP A 133 6.21 10.90 -16.31
N ILE A 134 5.07 10.61 -16.93
CA ILE A 134 4.66 11.27 -18.20
C ILE A 134 4.10 12.68 -17.98
N ASN A 135 3.69 13.00 -16.75
CA ASN A 135 2.99 14.25 -16.45
C ASN A 135 3.91 15.32 -15.85
N GLN A 136 5.07 14.94 -15.29
CA GLN A 136 6.03 15.87 -14.69
C GLN A 136 7.42 15.23 -14.50
N GLU A 137 8.45 16.07 -14.29
CA GLU A 137 9.86 15.66 -14.19
C GLU A 137 10.45 15.82 -12.76
N LEU A 138 9.61 16.16 -11.79
CA LEU A 138 10.02 16.52 -10.43
C LEU A 138 10.11 15.32 -9.48
N TYR A 139 9.16 14.41 -9.57
CA TYR A 139 9.00 13.21 -8.75
C TYR A 139 8.76 11.99 -9.64
N GLY A 140 9.11 10.79 -9.16
CA GLY A 140 8.70 9.57 -9.85
C GLY A 140 7.35 9.06 -9.39
N MET A 141 6.64 8.32 -10.26
CA MET A 141 5.32 7.75 -9.97
C MET A 141 5.33 6.22 -10.03
N PRO A 142 4.79 5.51 -9.02
CA PRO A 142 4.82 4.05 -9.01
C PRO A 142 3.83 3.48 -10.03
N GLU A 143 4.25 2.47 -10.79
CA GLU A 143 3.43 1.90 -11.86
C GLU A 143 2.12 1.26 -11.37
N TYR A 144 2.08 0.81 -10.11
CA TYR A 144 0.90 0.17 -9.53
C TYR A 144 -0.24 1.14 -9.20
N LEU A 145 -0.11 2.45 -9.42
CA LEU A 145 -1.15 3.45 -9.12
C LEU A 145 -2.52 3.05 -9.70
N SER A 146 -2.52 2.46 -10.90
CA SER A 146 -3.72 1.95 -11.57
C SER A 146 -4.47 0.88 -10.78
N ALA A 147 -3.74 0.07 -9.99
CA ALA A 147 -4.29 -1.03 -9.20
C ALA A 147 -4.62 -0.66 -7.74
N LEU A 148 -4.43 0.61 -7.33
CA LEU A 148 -4.78 1.06 -5.97
C LEU A 148 -6.26 0.86 -5.64
N ASN A 149 -7.13 1.08 -6.63
CA ASN A 149 -8.57 0.85 -6.46
C ASN A 149 -8.87 -0.63 -6.18
N SER A 150 -8.15 -1.54 -6.83
CA SER A 150 -8.23 -2.97 -6.56
C SER A 150 -7.68 -3.31 -5.17
N ALA A 151 -6.58 -2.70 -4.74
CA ALA A 151 -6.04 -2.85 -3.37
C ALA A 151 -7.07 -2.45 -2.30
N TRP A 152 -7.68 -1.28 -2.41
CA TRP A 152 -8.66 -0.79 -1.42
C TRP A 152 -9.98 -1.57 -1.46
N LEU A 153 -10.39 -2.02 -2.64
CA LEU A 153 -11.57 -2.88 -2.76
C LEU A 153 -11.31 -4.24 -2.10
N ASN A 154 -10.11 -4.80 -2.28
CA ASN A 154 -9.68 -6.03 -1.64
C ASN A 154 -9.61 -5.91 -0.10
N GLU A 155 -9.10 -4.78 0.40
CA GLU A 155 -9.09 -4.43 1.83
C GLU A 155 -10.52 -4.34 2.38
N SER A 156 -11.39 -3.59 1.69
CA SER A 156 -12.78 -3.37 2.09
C SER A 156 -13.56 -4.68 2.18
N ALA A 157 -13.40 -5.58 1.20
CA ALA A 157 -14.01 -6.91 1.24
C ALA A 157 -13.51 -7.75 2.43
N THR A 158 -12.22 -7.62 2.78
CA THR A 158 -11.63 -8.32 3.93
C THR A 158 -12.18 -7.77 5.26
N LEU A 159 -12.21 -6.45 5.40
CA LEU A 159 -12.76 -5.78 6.58
C LEU A 159 -14.25 -6.04 6.76
N PHE A 160 -15.02 -6.06 5.66
CA PHE A 160 -16.42 -6.42 5.68
C PHE A 160 -16.60 -7.84 6.21
N ARG A 161 -15.91 -8.84 5.64
CA ARG A 161 -16.00 -10.24 6.09
C ARG A 161 -15.64 -10.39 7.57
N ARG A 162 -14.56 -9.74 8.02
CA ARG A 162 -14.16 -9.76 9.43
C ARG A 162 -15.27 -9.19 10.33
N LYS A 163 -15.82 -8.03 9.99
CA LYS A 163 -16.94 -7.42 10.73
C LYS A 163 -18.19 -8.30 10.68
N TYR A 164 -18.50 -8.89 9.53
CA TYR A 164 -19.66 -9.77 9.35
C TYR A 164 -19.60 -10.96 10.30
N TYR A 165 -18.46 -11.66 10.38
CA TYR A 165 -18.28 -12.77 11.30
C TYR A 165 -18.23 -12.33 12.77
N GLN A 166 -17.63 -11.18 13.08
CA GLN A 166 -17.66 -10.61 14.43
C GLN A 166 -19.07 -10.26 14.91
N ASN A 167 -20.00 -9.98 13.98
CA ASN A 167 -21.41 -9.69 14.26
C ASN A 167 -22.32 -10.91 14.11
N GLY A 168 -21.79 -12.13 14.30
CA GLY A 168 -22.61 -13.35 14.29
C GLY A 168 -23.12 -13.75 12.90
N ALA A 169 -22.38 -13.37 11.84
CA ALA A 169 -22.75 -13.63 10.44
C ALA A 169 -24.09 -13.00 10.03
N HIS A 170 -24.32 -11.74 10.44
CA HIS A 170 -25.47 -10.95 10.00
C HIS A 170 -25.05 -9.50 9.69
N ALA A 171 -25.65 -8.89 8.66
CA ALA A 171 -25.35 -7.52 8.21
C ALA A 171 -26.22 -6.44 8.90
N GLY A 172 -26.86 -6.81 10.01
CA GLY A 172 -27.88 -6.02 10.72
C GLY A 172 -29.31 -6.24 10.20
N TYR A 173 -30.32 -5.97 11.04
CA TYR A 173 -31.74 -6.21 10.73
C TYR A 173 -32.61 -5.00 11.05
N ILE A 174 -33.80 -4.95 10.45
CA ILE A 174 -34.91 -4.09 10.86
C ILE A 174 -35.84 -4.90 11.76
N MET A 175 -35.95 -4.51 13.03
CA MET A 175 -36.99 -5.02 13.91
C MET A 175 -38.25 -4.18 13.71
N TYR A 176 -39.27 -4.80 13.15
CA TYR A 176 -40.57 -4.21 12.84
C TYR A 176 -41.60 -4.69 13.86
N VAL A 177 -42.08 -3.81 14.72
CA VAL A 177 -43.05 -4.13 15.77
C VAL A 177 -44.40 -3.50 15.40
N THR A 178 -45.42 -4.32 15.20
CA THR A 178 -46.79 -3.89 14.90
C THR A 178 -47.78 -4.15 16.02
N ASP A 179 -47.40 -5.00 16.96
CA ASP A 179 -48.23 -5.27 18.13
C ASP A 179 -48.46 -3.97 18.89
N ALA A 180 -49.71 -3.76 19.32
CA ALA A 180 -50.06 -2.62 20.13
C ALA A 180 -49.51 -2.88 21.54
N ALA A 181 -48.22 -2.63 21.73
CA ALA A 181 -47.56 -2.77 23.01
C ALA A 181 -48.33 -1.93 24.04
N GLN A 182 -48.85 -2.59 25.08
CA GLN A 182 -49.71 -1.92 26.07
C GLN A 182 -48.94 -0.92 26.95
N SER A 183 -47.60 -0.92 26.90
CA SER A 183 -46.76 0.03 27.63
C SER A 183 -45.67 0.64 26.74
N SER A 184 -45.52 1.97 26.81
CA SER A 184 -44.44 2.70 26.14
C SER A 184 -43.06 2.36 26.71
N SER A 185 -42.99 1.87 27.96
CA SER A 185 -41.76 1.45 28.62
C SER A 185 -41.15 0.21 28.00
N ASP A 186 -41.97 -0.77 27.56
CA ASP A 186 -41.46 -2.00 26.96
C ASP A 186 -40.86 -1.75 25.57
N VAL A 187 -41.47 -0.83 24.80
CA VAL A 187 -40.95 -0.41 23.49
C VAL A 187 -39.60 0.28 23.64
N GLU A 188 -39.43 1.14 24.64
CA GLU A 188 -38.15 1.82 24.87
C GLU A 188 -37.09 0.87 25.46
N ALA A 189 -37.49 -0.11 26.28
CA ALA A 189 -36.59 -1.16 26.76
C ALA A 189 -36.07 -2.04 25.61
N LEU A 190 -36.96 -2.45 24.69
CA LEU A 190 -36.57 -3.18 23.47
C LEU A 190 -35.67 -2.34 22.57
N ARG A 191 -35.97 -1.04 22.42
CA ARG A 191 -35.14 -0.10 21.68
C ARG A 191 -33.75 0.07 22.30
N SER A 192 -33.65 0.16 23.62
CA SER A 192 -32.37 0.24 24.35
C SER A 192 -31.59 -1.06 24.18
N ALA A 193 -32.22 -2.22 24.42
CA ALA A 193 -31.58 -3.52 24.24
C ALA A 193 -31.04 -3.71 22.81
N MET A 194 -31.77 -3.27 21.78
CA MET A 194 -31.30 -3.24 20.39
C MET A 194 -30.12 -2.30 20.15
N ARG A 195 -30.12 -1.13 20.78
CA ARG A 195 -29.02 -0.15 20.70
C ARG A 195 -27.76 -0.68 21.38
N ASP A 196 -27.92 -1.42 22.47
CA ASP A 196 -26.85 -1.96 23.31
C ASP A 196 -26.34 -3.31 22.76
N SER A 197 -27.17 -4.05 22.02
CA SER A 197 -26.81 -5.25 21.24
C SER A 197 -25.96 -4.96 19.99
N LYS A 198 -25.39 -3.75 19.86
CA LYS A 198 -24.39 -3.46 18.84
C LYS A 198 -23.19 -4.39 19.04
N GLY A 199 -23.10 -5.43 18.21
CA GLY A 199 -21.87 -6.18 18.07
C GLY A 199 -20.73 -5.27 17.61
N LEU A 200 -19.49 -5.71 17.82
CA LEU A 200 -18.30 -4.97 17.40
C LEU A 200 -18.24 -4.88 15.86
N GLY A 201 -18.84 -3.84 15.28
CA GLY A 201 -18.74 -3.55 13.86
C GLY A 201 -19.81 -2.59 13.35
N ASN A 202 -19.49 -1.89 12.25
CA ASN A 202 -20.25 -0.76 11.68
C ASN A 202 -21.66 -1.10 11.13
N PHE A 203 -22.24 -2.26 11.44
CA PHE A 203 -23.60 -2.60 11.00
C PHE A 203 -24.63 -1.97 11.94
N LYS A 204 -25.62 -1.28 11.38
CA LYS A 204 -26.66 -0.58 12.13
C LYS A 204 -27.96 -1.40 12.09
N ASN A 205 -28.44 -1.82 13.24
CA ASN A 205 -29.81 -2.33 13.39
C ASN A 205 -30.78 -1.15 13.39
N LEU A 206 -31.95 -1.33 12.79
CA LEU A 206 -33.01 -0.33 12.75
C LEU A 206 -34.23 -0.85 13.50
N PHE A 207 -34.85 0.01 14.30
CA PHE A 207 -36.09 -0.29 14.99
C PHE A 207 -37.21 0.53 14.35
N PHE A 208 -38.30 -0.12 13.95
CA PHE A 208 -39.46 0.52 13.37
C PHE A 208 -40.73 0.06 14.09
N TYR A 209 -41.42 1.00 14.73
CA TYR A 209 -42.65 0.75 15.45
C TYR A 209 -43.84 1.31 14.65
N ALA A 210 -44.77 0.44 14.27
CA ALA A 210 -45.96 0.78 13.51
C ALA A 210 -47.21 0.10 14.10
N PRO A 211 -47.80 0.68 15.16
CA PRO A 211 -48.95 0.09 15.84
C PRO A 211 -50.13 -0.09 14.89
N ASN A 212 -50.90 -1.17 15.06
CA ASN A 212 -52.03 -1.56 14.21
C ASN A 212 -51.64 -2.00 12.77
N GLY A 213 -50.40 -2.46 12.58
CA GLY A 213 -49.96 -3.07 11.32
C GLY A 213 -50.49 -4.49 11.08
N LYS A 214 -49.99 -5.14 10.00
CA LYS A 214 -50.35 -6.52 9.60
C LYS A 214 -50.08 -7.58 10.72
N PRO A 215 -50.73 -8.77 10.68
CA PRO A 215 -50.97 -9.64 11.85
C PRO A 215 -49.76 -10.33 12.52
N ASP A 216 -48.52 -10.12 12.09
CA ASP A 216 -47.38 -10.69 12.81
C ASP A 216 -46.77 -9.59 13.71
N GLY A 217 -47.08 -9.65 15.01
CA GLY A 217 -46.81 -8.59 15.99
C GLY A 217 -45.35 -8.12 16.11
N ILE A 218 -44.37 -9.00 15.86
CA ILE A 218 -42.94 -8.68 15.78
C ILE A 218 -42.34 -9.41 14.57
N LYS A 219 -41.69 -8.66 13.68
CA LYS A 219 -40.92 -9.19 12.55
C LYS A 219 -39.48 -8.73 12.62
N ILE A 220 -38.56 -9.65 12.36
CA ILE A 220 -37.17 -9.32 12.03
C ILE A 220 -37.07 -9.37 10.51
N VAL A 221 -36.97 -8.21 9.88
CA VAL A 221 -36.69 -8.09 8.45
C VAL A 221 -35.18 -7.98 8.31
N PRO A 222 -34.48 -8.99 7.79
CA PRO A 222 -33.06 -8.82 7.51
C PRO A 222 -32.90 -7.64 6.54
N LEU A 223 -32.02 -6.69 6.86
CA LEU A 223 -31.53 -5.79 5.82
C LEU A 223 -30.84 -6.73 4.85
N SER A 224 -31.34 -6.83 3.61
CA SER A 224 -30.99 -7.82 2.59
C SER A 224 -29.59 -8.40 2.75
N GLU A 225 -29.38 -9.68 2.44
CA GLU A 225 -28.03 -10.22 2.25
C GLU A 225 -27.34 -9.41 1.13
N VAL A 226 -26.62 -8.33 1.47
CA VAL A 226 -26.12 -7.33 0.51
C VAL A 226 -24.97 -7.88 -0.34
N ALA A 227 -24.58 -9.13 -0.15
CA ALA A 227 -23.72 -9.86 -1.06
C ALA A 227 -23.80 -11.34 -0.71
N THR A 228 -24.04 -12.17 -1.73
CA THR A 228 -23.87 -13.61 -1.56
C THR A 228 -22.40 -13.89 -1.18
N LYS A 229 -22.11 -15.02 -0.52
CA LYS A 229 -20.71 -15.42 -0.26
C LYS A 229 -19.85 -15.38 -1.53
N ASP A 230 -20.48 -15.60 -2.69
CA ASP A 230 -19.85 -15.65 -4.00
C ASP A 230 -19.37 -14.28 -4.48
N ASP A 231 -20.10 -13.20 -4.19
CA ASP A 231 -19.70 -11.84 -4.61
C ASP A 231 -18.39 -11.39 -3.93
N PHE A 232 -18.24 -11.67 -2.62
CA PHE A 232 -17.00 -11.35 -1.92
C PHE A 232 -15.81 -12.17 -2.40
N PHE A 233 -16.04 -13.44 -2.72
CA PHE A 233 -15.00 -14.28 -3.29
C PHE A 233 -14.56 -13.74 -4.65
N ASN A 234 -15.51 -13.41 -5.52
CA ASN A 234 -15.25 -12.84 -6.84
C ASN A 234 -14.50 -11.51 -6.74
N ILE A 235 -14.94 -10.59 -5.87
CA ILE A 235 -14.24 -9.32 -5.62
C ILE A 235 -12.80 -9.58 -5.19
N LYS A 236 -12.57 -10.48 -4.22
CA LYS A 236 -11.23 -10.81 -3.73
C LYS A 236 -10.35 -11.45 -4.80
N LYS A 237 -10.93 -12.28 -5.67
CA LYS A 237 -10.22 -12.97 -6.76
C LYS A 237 -9.81 -12.00 -7.86
N VAL A 238 -10.75 -11.21 -8.39
CA VAL A 238 -10.47 -10.23 -9.46
C VAL A 238 -9.49 -9.16 -8.97
N SER A 239 -9.76 -8.56 -7.80
CA SER A 239 -8.86 -7.55 -7.26
C SER A 239 -7.47 -8.10 -6.90
N ALA A 240 -7.34 -9.39 -6.57
CA ALA A 240 -6.03 -10.00 -6.41
C ALA A 240 -5.32 -10.12 -7.76
N ALA A 241 -5.99 -10.59 -8.81
CA ALA A 241 -5.42 -10.71 -10.15
C ALA A 241 -4.89 -9.36 -10.66
N ASP A 242 -5.69 -8.29 -10.56
CA ASP A 242 -5.25 -6.94 -10.95
C ASP A 242 -3.95 -6.51 -10.25
N LEU A 243 -3.80 -6.84 -8.96
CA LEU A 243 -2.61 -6.51 -8.18
C LEU A 243 -1.39 -7.32 -8.60
N LEU A 244 -1.59 -8.59 -8.96
CA LEU A 244 -0.51 -9.45 -9.47
C LEU A 244 -0.03 -8.96 -10.82
N ASP A 245 -0.96 -8.60 -11.70
CA ASP A 245 -0.66 -8.08 -13.03
C ASP A 245 0.06 -6.74 -12.94
N ALA A 246 -0.37 -5.85 -12.04
CA ALA A 246 0.30 -4.56 -11.81
C ALA A 246 1.74 -4.72 -11.29
N HIS A 247 1.98 -5.70 -10.42
CA HIS A 247 3.31 -5.93 -9.86
C HIS A 247 4.22 -6.82 -10.71
N ARG A 248 3.64 -7.57 -11.66
CA ARG A 248 4.32 -8.52 -12.54
C ARG A 248 5.16 -9.56 -11.79
N VAL A 249 4.76 -9.91 -10.57
CA VAL A 249 5.42 -10.95 -9.76
C VAL A 249 4.66 -12.27 -9.90
N PRO A 250 5.33 -13.34 -10.38
CA PRO A 250 4.71 -14.65 -10.48
C PRO A 250 4.21 -15.16 -9.12
N PHE A 251 3.02 -15.75 -9.13
CA PHE A 251 2.34 -16.19 -7.89
C PHE A 251 3.16 -17.21 -7.09
N GLN A 252 3.92 -18.05 -7.80
CA GLN A 252 4.80 -19.07 -7.22
C GLN A 252 5.89 -18.45 -6.34
N LEU A 253 6.43 -17.28 -6.71
CA LEU A 253 7.51 -16.63 -5.98
C LEU A 253 7.04 -15.95 -4.68
N MET A 254 5.73 -15.78 -4.51
CA MET A 254 5.14 -15.21 -3.30
C MET A 254 4.67 -16.29 -2.31
N GLY A 255 4.99 -17.57 -2.56
CA GLY A 255 4.55 -18.69 -1.70
C GLY A 255 3.08 -19.06 -1.88
N GLY A 256 2.46 -18.64 -2.98
CA GLY A 256 1.08 -18.93 -3.29
C GLY A 256 0.87 -20.35 -3.83
N LYS A 257 -0.18 -21.04 -3.37
CA LYS A 257 -0.57 -22.37 -3.89
C LYS A 257 -1.41 -22.22 -5.16
N PRO A 258 -1.03 -22.84 -6.30
CA PRO A 258 -1.83 -22.77 -7.52
C PRO A 258 -3.21 -23.42 -7.30
N GLU A 259 -4.26 -22.84 -7.90
CA GLU A 259 -5.61 -23.43 -7.88
C GLU A 259 -5.64 -24.76 -8.65
N ASN A 260 -4.82 -24.91 -9.69
CA ASN A 260 -4.70 -26.11 -10.52
C ASN A 260 -3.24 -26.58 -10.59
N ILE A 261 -2.96 -27.77 -10.05
CA ILE A 261 -1.62 -28.37 -9.93
C ILE A 261 -0.96 -28.57 -11.31
N GLY A 262 -1.74 -28.83 -12.36
CA GLY A 262 -1.24 -29.08 -13.72
C GLY A 262 -0.75 -27.83 -14.48
N SER A 263 -0.93 -26.62 -13.94
CA SER A 263 -0.48 -25.36 -14.56
C SER A 263 0.87 -24.88 -14.01
N MET A 264 1.52 -25.67 -13.15
CA MET A 264 2.79 -25.28 -12.55
C MET A 264 3.91 -25.50 -13.57
N GLY A 265 4.24 -24.45 -14.32
CA GLY A 265 5.49 -24.41 -15.07
C GLY A 265 6.70 -24.56 -14.15
N ASP A 266 7.85 -24.83 -14.75
CA ASP A 266 9.14 -24.91 -14.08
C ASP A 266 9.45 -23.61 -13.30
N ILE A 267 9.44 -23.69 -11.96
CA ILE A 267 9.59 -22.54 -11.06
C ILE A 267 10.94 -21.85 -11.28
N GLU A 268 11.99 -22.61 -11.57
CA GLU A 268 13.33 -22.08 -11.81
C GLU A 268 13.35 -21.20 -13.07
N LYS A 269 12.71 -21.68 -14.15
CA LYS A 269 12.55 -20.88 -15.38
C LYS A 269 11.73 -19.61 -15.14
N VAL A 270 10.64 -19.72 -14.37
CA VAL A 270 9.82 -18.56 -14.01
C VAL A 270 10.62 -17.53 -13.22
N ALA A 271 11.40 -17.98 -12.22
CA ALA A 271 12.27 -17.11 -11.43
C ALA A 271 13.33 -16.42 -12.29
N ARG A 272 13.98 -17.16 -13.22
CA ARG A 272 14.97 -16.59 -14.14
C ARG A 272 14.39 -15.51 -15.06
N VAL A 273 13.21 -15.74 -15.64
CA VAL A 273 12.52 -14.75 -16.49
C VAL A 273 12.13 -13.53 -15.66
N PHE A 274 11.58 -13.73 -14.47
CA PHE A 274 11.23 -12.66 -13.55
C PHE A 274 12.45 -11.81 -13.19
N VAL A 275 13.57 -12.43 -12.78
CA VAL A 275 14.79 -11.70 -12.44
C VAL A 275 15.31 -10.91 -13.62
N ARG A 276 15.41 -11.54 -14.81
CA ARG A 276 15.92 -10.90 -16.02
C ARG A 276 15.12 -9.67 -16.46
N ASN A 277 13.79 -9.73 -16.32
CA ASN A 277 12.88 -8.72 -16.84
C ASN A 277 12.46 -7.68 -15.81
N GLU A 278 12.41 -8.03 -14.53
CA GLU A 278 11.94 -7.12 -13.46
C GLU A 278 13.08 -6.65 -12.54
N LEU A 279 14.02 -7.53 -12.18
CA LEU A 279 15.03 -7.20 -11.17
C LEU A 279 16.32 -6.68 -11.76
N THR A 280 16.81 -7.24 -12.88
CA THR A 280 18.01 -6.73 -13.55
C THR A 280 17.84 -5.26 -13.97
N PRO A 281 16.71 -4.82 -14.56
CA PRO A 281 16.51 -3.40 -14.85
C PRO A 281 16.53 -2.53 -13.59
N LEU A 282 15.93 -3.00 -12.48
CA LEU A 282 16.02 -2.30 -11.20
C LEU A 282 17.46 -2.23 -10.67
N GLN A 283 18.25 -3.29 -10.80
CA GLN A 283 19.67 -3.27 -10.44
C GLN A 283 20.44 -2.22 -11.23
N GLU A 284 20.23 -2.15 -12.55
CA GLU A 284 20.86 -1.11 -13.39
C GLU A 284 20.39 0.30 -13.00
N ARG A 285 19.09 0.48 -12.72
CA ARG A 285 18.56 1.75 -12.21
C ARG A 285 19.26 2.19 -10.91
N PHE A 286 19.46 1.27 -9.96
CA PHE A 286 20.18 1.60 -8.72
C PHE A 286 21.68 1.87 -8.95
N LYS A 287 22.29 1.33 -10.02
CA LYS A 287 23.69 1.61 -10.35
C LYS A 287 23.91 3.03 -10.87
N GLU A 288 22.89 3.72 -11.39
CA GLU A 288 22.97 5.14 -11.78
C GLU A 288 23.44 6.04 -10.63
N ILE A 289 23.19 5.62 -9.37
CA ILE A 289 23.71 6.31 -8.18
C ILE A 289 25.23 6.34 -8.17
N ASN A 290 25.92 5.33 -8.71
CA ASN A 290 27.37 5.29 -8.79
C ASN A 290 27.90 6.42 -9.68
N ASP A 291 27.19 6.76 -10.77
CA ASP A 291 27.57 7.85 -11.67
C ASP A 291 27.48 9.20 -10.95
N TRP A 292 26.41 9.40 -10.17
CA TRP A 292 26.26 10.58 -9.31
C TRP A 292 27.29 10.65 -8.18
N LEU A 293 27.71 9.49 -7.65
CA LEU A 293 28.76 9.40 -6.64
C LEU A 293 30.16 9.62 -7.24
N GLY A 294 30.35 9.34 -8.54
CA GLY A 294 31.67 9.22 -9.16
C GLY A 294 32.48 8.03 -8.62
N MET A 295 31.82 7.05 -7.98
CA MET A 295 32.45 5.88 -7.40
C MET A 295 31.50 4.68 -7.36
N GLU A 296 32.05 3.48 -7.54
CA GLU A 296 31.27 2.24 -7.55
C GLU A 296 30.95 1.78 -6.12
N VAL A 297 29.77 2.14 -5.62
CA VAL A 297 29.28 1.73 -4.30
C VAL A 297 28.24 0.61 -4.41
N ILE A 298 27.30 0.74 -5.34
CA ILE A 298 26.22 -0.21 -5.55
C ILE A 298 26.65 -1.25 -6.57
N ARG A 299 26.79 -2.50 -6.10
CA ARG A 299 27.19 -3.65 -6.90
C ARG A 299 26.29 -4.83 -6.58
N PHE A 300 26.08 -5.70 -7.56
CA PHE A 300 25.26 -6.89 -7.43
C PHE A 300 26.04 -8.12 -7.87
N LYS A 301 25.77 -9.24 -7.21
CA LYS A 301 26.14 -10.57 -7.66
C LYS A 301 25.12 -11.04 -8.69
N ASP A 302 25.54 -11.95 -9.57
CA ASP A 302 24.63 -12.67 -10.43
C ASP A 302 23.60 -13.44 -9.59
N TYR A 303 22.37 -13.46 -10.07
CA TYR A 303 21.32 -14.25 -9.45
C TYR A 303 21.49 -15.72 -9.84
N GLY A 304 21.85 -16.57 -8.88
CA GLY A 304 21.90 -18.01 -9.01
C GLY A 304 20.89 -18.69 -8.09
N ILE A 305 20.27 -19.77 -8.58
CA ILE A 305 19.49 -20.72 -7.78
C ILE A 305 20.31 -22.01 -7.74
N ASP A 306 21.57 -21.93 -7.29
CA ASP A 306 22.39 -23.12 -7.17
C ASP A 306 21.98 -23.87 -5.90
N SER A 307 21.53 -25.11 -6.08
CA SER A 307 21.52 -26.11 -5.03
C SER A 307 22.96 -26.53 -4.80
N GLU A 308 23.57 -26.13 -3.68
CA GLU A 308 24.67 -26.93 -3.12
C GLU A 308 24.21 -28.36 -2.85
#